data_AF-A0AAW5MYC7-F1
#
_entry.id   AF-A0AAW5MYC7-F1
#
_cell.length_a   1.000
_cell.length_b   1.000
_cell.length_c   1.000
_cell.angle_alpha   90.00
_cell.angle_beta   90.00
_cell.angle_gamma   90.00
#
_symmetry.space_group_name_H-M   'P 1'
#
loop_
_entity.id
_entity.type
_entity.pdbx_description
1 polymer ?
#
loop_
_entity_poly.entity_id
_entity_poly.type
_entity_poly.pdbx_seq_one_letter_code
_entity_poly.pdbx_strand_id
1 'polypeptide(L)'
;NEIDDNRVTAEEVDILLREGEKLAPVMAKTRILRAYSGVRPLVASDDDPSGRNVSRGIVLLDHAERDGLDGFITITGGKLMTYRL
;
A
#
# COMPACT_ATOMS: atom_id res chain seq x y z
N ASN A 1 -6.25 4.49 -14.41
CA ASN A 1 -5.64 3.55 -15.38
C ASN A 1 -4.21 3.14 -15.03
N GLU A 2 -3.34 3.99 -14.46
CA GLU A 2 -1.97 3.54 -14.08
C GLU A 2 -1.94 2.49 -12.95
N ILE A 3 -2.88 2.56 -12.00
CA ILE A 3 -2.98 1.61 -10.89
C ILE A 3 -3.29 0.18 -11.40
N ASP A 4 -4.07 0.07 -12.48
CA ASP A 4 -4.47 -1.21 -13.07
C ASP A 4 -3.31 -1.89 -13.82
N ASP A 5 -2.28 -1.12 -14.17
CA ASP A 5 -1.08 -1.56 -14.87
C ASP A 5 0.13 -1.77 -13.94
N ASN A 6 -0.09 -1.77 -12.62
CA ASN A 6 0.94 -2.02 -11.63
C ASN A 6 1.59 -3.40 -11.83
N ARG A 7 2.90 -3.41 -12.10
CA ARG A 7 3.69 -4.62 -12.37
C ARG A 7 4.90 -4.65 -11.46
N VAL A 8 5.34 -5.86 -11.13
CA VAL A 8 6.59 -6.08 -10.42
C VAL A 8 7.77 -5.80 -11.36
N THR A 9 8.79 -5.12 -10.87
CA THR A 9 10.06 -4.92 -11.59
C THR A 9 11.11 -5.96 -11.18
N ALA A 10 12.04 -6.26 -12.08
CA ALA A 10 13.16 -7.16 -11.77
C ALA A 10 14.03 -6.62 -10.62
N GLU A 11 14.24 -5.31 -10.59
CA GLU A 11 15.03 -4.64 -9.56
C GLU A 11 14.41 -4.80 -8.16
N GLU A 12 13.10 -4.65 -8.00
CA GLU A 12 12.42 -4.88 -6.71
C GLU A 12 12.58 -6.32 -6.24
N VAL A 13 12.51 -7.29 -7.16
CA VAL A 13 12.72 -8.71 -6.85
C VAL A 13 14.16 -8.96 -6.37
N ASP A 14 15.14 -8.39 -7.08
CA ASP A 14 16.55 -8.53 -6.72
C ASP A 14 16.88 -7.92 -5.36
N ILE A 15 16.26 -6.77 -5.02
CA ILE A 15 16.38 -6.16 -3.69
C ILE A 15 15.85 -7.11 -2.61
N LEU A 16 14.65 -7.68 -2.80
CA LEU A 16 14.06 -8.60 -1.82
C LEU A 16 14.88 -9.88 -1.67
N LEU A 17 15.45 -10.42 -2.75
CA LEU A 17 16.32 -11.59 -2.68
C LEU A 17 17.64 -11.29 -1.95
N ARG A 18 18.28 -10.16 -2.27
CA ARG A 18 19.54 -9.74 -1.64
C ARG A 18 19.38 -9.46 -0.14
N GLU A 19 18.25 -8.91 0.28
CA GLU A 19 17.98 -8.72 1.71
C GLU A 19 17.59 -10.04 2.38
N GLY A 20 16.83 -10.90 1.68
CA GLY A 20 16.45 -12.22 2.18
C GLY A 20 17.62 -13.17 2.38
N GLU A 21 18.60 -13.21 1.47
CA GLU A 21 19.74 -14.13 1.54
C GLU A 21 20.66 -13.87 2.76
N LYS A 22 20.68 -12.63 3.28
CA LYS A 22 21.39 -12.28 4.51
C LYS A 22 20.84 -13.03 5.73
N LEU A 23 19.55 -13.32 5.73
CA LEU A 23 18.87 -14.09 6.78
C LEU A 23 18.81 -15.59 6.46
N ALA A 24 18.56 -15.93 5.19
CA ALA A 24 18.43 -17.30 4.72
C ALA A 24 19.25 -17.52 3.43
N PRO A 25 20.54 -17.91 3.53
CA PRO A 25 21.45 -18.01 2.37
C PRO A 25 20.98 -18.95 1.26
N VAL A 26 20.10 -19.90 1.56
CA VAL A 26 19.48 -20.79 0.55
C VAL A 26 18.64 -20.03 -0.48
N MET A 27 18.12 -18.84 -0.14
CA MET A 27 17.31 -18.02 -1.04
C MET A 27 18.07 -17.62 -2.30
N ALA A 28 19.40 -17.41 -2.22
CA ALA A 28 20.27 -17.08 -3.35
C ALA A 28 20.25 -18.12 -4.49
N LYS A 29 19.87 -19.37 -4.17
CA LYS A 29 19.83 -20.50 -5.12
C LYS A 29 18.42 -21.01 -5.38
N THR A 30 17.42 -20.41 -4.75
CA THR A 30 16.04 -20.89 -4.81
C THR A 30 15.32 -20.27 -6.01
N ARG A 31 14.56 -21.09 -6.74
CA ARG A 31 13.76 -20.62 -7.87
C ARG A 31 12.56 -19.79 -7.38
N ILE A 32 12.43 -18.57 -7.88
CA ILE A 32 11.22 -17.75 -7.68
C ILE A 32 10.08 -18.34 -8.51
N LEU A 33 8.95 -18.65 -7.86
CA LEU A 33 7.77 -19.15 -8.54
C LEU A 33 6.85 -18.04 -9.03
N ARG A 34 6.77 -16.94 -8.28
CA ARG A 34 5.92 -15.79 -8.59
C ARG A 34 6.30 -14.57 -7.75
N ALA A 35 6.04 -13.40 -8.30
CA ALA A 35 6.05 -12.13 -7.58
C ALA A 35 4.74 -11.38 -7.83
N TYR A 36 4.32 -10.56 -6.87
CA TYR A 36 3.12 -9.73 -6.94
C TYR A 36 3.43 -8.33 -6.43
N SER A 37 2.75 -7.32 -6.98
CA SER A 37 2.79 -5.94 -6.50
C SER A 37 1.37 -5.46 -6.19
N GLY A 38 1.27 -4.46 -5.31
CA GLY A 38 0.00 -3.85 -4.95
C GLY A 38 0.20 -2.41 -4.48
N VAL A 39 -0.66 -1.51 -4.92
CA VAL A 39 -0.64 -0.10 -4.50
C VAL A 39 -1.51 0.04 -3.25
N ARG A 40 -1.01 0.74 -2.23
CA ARG A 40 -1.78 1.03 -1.01
C ARG A 40 -2.48 2.38 -1.19
N PRO A 41 -3.81 2.48 -1.03
CA PRO A 41 -4.54 3.74 -1.12
C PRO A 41 -4.35 4.55 0.17
N LEU A 42 -3.15 5.13 0.32
CA LEU A 42 -2.82 5.99 1.45
C LEU A 42 -3.14 7.44 1.07
N VAL A 43 -4.02 8.08 1.83
CA VAL A 43 -4.29 9.51 1.70
C VAL A 43 -3.45 10.24 2.74
N ALA A 44 -2.50 11.03 2.26
CA ALA A 44 -1.71 11.91 3.09
C ALA A 44 -2.57 13.11 3.51
N SER A 45 -2.55 13.46 4.79
CA SER A 45 -3.03 14.77 5.26
C SER A 45 -1.99 15.87 5.02
N ASP A 46 -0.73 15.50 4.76
CA ASP A 46 0.43 16.37 4.79
C ASP A 46 1.28 16.21 3.50
N ASP A 47 2.03 17.25 3.13
CA ASP A 47 2.92 17.32 1.96
C ASP A 47 4.22 16.48 2.11
N ASP A 48 4.14 15.21 2.55
CA ASP A 48 5.29 14.28 2.57
C ASP A 48 5.30 13.38 1.32
N PRO A 49 6.12 13.69 0.30
CA PRO A 49 6.17 12.93 -0.95
C PRO A 49 6.73 11.51 -0.79
N SER A 50 7.32 11.16 0.37
CA SER A 50 7.84 9.81 0.61
C SER A 50 6.74 8.79 0.95
N GLY A 51 5.57 9.26 1.39
CA GLY A 51 4.46 8.41 1.84
C GLY A 51 4.74 7.56 3.10
N ARG A 52 5.94 7.68 3.70
CA ARG A 52 6.35 6.81 4.83
C ARG A 52 5.68 7.18 6.14
N ASN A 53 5.38 8.47 6.32
CA ASN A 53 4.73 9.02 7.51
C ASN A 53 3.19 9.07 7.41
N VAL A 54 2.61 8.65 6.29
CA VAL A 54 1.16 8.70 6.09
C VAL A 54 0.45 7.71 7.02
N SER A 55 -0.60 8.20 7.69
CA SER A 55 -1.44 7.39 8.57
C SER A 55 -1.97 6.16 7.83
N ARG A 56 -1.86 4.99 8.48
CA ARG A 56 -2.39 3.71 7.99
C ARG A 56 -3.74 3.34 8.62
N GLY A 57 -4.37 4.30 9.32
CA GLY A 57 -5.70 4.15 9.91
C GLY A 57 -6.81 4.25 8.87
N ILE A 58 -8.02 3.87 9.24
CA ILE A 58 -9.22 4.19 8.46
C ILE A 58 -9.50 5.68 8.66
N VAL A 59 -9.71 6.40 7.56
CA VAL A 59 -10.19 7.78 7.56
C VAL A 59 -11.59 7.78 6.95
N LEU A 60 -12.56 8.27 7.71
CA LEU A 60 -13.94 8.48 7.26
C LEU A 60 -14.15 9.98 7.11
N LEU A 61 -14.51 10.41 5.90
CA LEU A 61 -14.88 11.78 5.59
C LEU A 61 -16.40 11.83 5.43
N ASP A 62 -17.06 12.51 6.36
CA ASP A 62 -18.48 12.83 6.26
C ASP A 62 -18.66 14.14 5.50
N HIS A 63 -19.23 14.05 4.29
CA HIS A 63 -19.43 15.20 3.43
C HIS A 63 -20.64 16.04 3.84
N ALA A 64 -21.53 15.56 4.72
CA ALA A 64 -22.58 16.39 5.30
C ALA A 64 -21.99 17.48 6.19
N GLU A 65 -21.06 17.12 7.09
CA GLU A 65 -20.37 18.06 7.97
C GLU A 65 -19.31 18.89 7.22
N ARG A 66 -18.58 18.27 6.29
CA ARG A 66 -17.47 18.92 5.58
C ARG A 66 -17.92 19.85 4.46
N ASP A 67 -18.90 19.41 3.67
CA ASP A 67 -19.26 20.00 2.38
C ASP A 67 -20.75 20.36 2.26
N GLY A 68 -21.58 20.06 3.26
CA GLY A 68 -23.04 20.26 3.21
C GLY A 68 -23.76 19.28 2.26
N LEU A 69 -23.13 18.16 1.90
CA LEU A 69 -23.68 17.15 1.00
C LEU A 69 -24.09 15.90 1.77
N ASP A 70 -25.39 15.78 2.03
CA ASP A 70 -25.97 14.62 2.73
C ASP A 70 -25.87 13.33 1.90
N GLY A 71 -25.65 12.22 2.60
CA GLY A 71 -25.64 10.87 2.02
C GLY A 71 -24.36 10.48 1.27
N PHE A 72 -23.29 11.27 1.38
CA PHE A 72 -22.00 10.97 0.75
C PHE A 72 -20.87 10.81 1.79
N ILE A 73 -20.24 9.63 1.78
CA ILE A 73 -19.14 9.28 2.68
C ILE A 73 -17.96 8.79 1.85
N THR A 74 -16.77 9.30 2.14
CA THR A 74 -15.52 8.77 1.59
C THR A 74 -14.76 8.02 2.66
N ILE A 75 -14.37 6.77 2.37
CA ILE A 75 -13.49 5.96 3.23
C ILE A 75 -12.16 5.78 2.51
N THR A 76 -11.06 6.10 3.19
CA THR A 76 -9.71 5.90 2.66
C THR A 76 -8.75 5.34 3.71
N GLY A 77 -7.63 4.80 3.25
CA GLY A 77 -6.68 4.08 4.09
C GLY A 77 -7.26 2.77 4.62
N GLY A 78 -7.01 2.50 5.90
CA GLY A 78 -7.38 1.26 6.54
C GLY A 78 -6.47 0.08 6.18
N LYS A 79 -6.53 -0.94 7.02
CA LYS A 79 -5.85 -2.23 6.79
C LYS A 79 -6.91 -3.30 6.62
N LEU A 80 -6.55 -4.39 5.93
CA LEU A 80 -7.41 -5.56 5.83
C LEU A 80 -7.88 -6.04 7.22
N MET A 81 -7.03 -5.92 8.24
CA MET A 81 -7.36 -6.36 9.60
C MET A 81 -8.41 -5.49 10.31
N THR A 82 -8.66 -4.26 9.86
CA THR A 82 -9.57 -3.31 10.52
C THR A 82 -10.88 -3.13 9.77
N TYR A 83 -11.12 -3.87 8.68
CA TYR A 83 -12.25 -3.61 7.77
C TYR A 83 -13.65 -3.73 8.39
N ARG A 84 -13.79 -4.47 9.50
CA ARG A 84 -15.07 -4.75 10.17
C ARG A 84 -15.38 -3.80 11.32
N LEU A 85 -14.40 -2.99 11.74
CA LEU A 85 -14.60 -1.98 12.78
C LEU A 85 -15.53 -0.88 12.26
#